data_AF-A0A950ZTG5-F1
#
_entry.id   AF-A0A950ZTG5-F1
#
_cell.length_a   1.000
_cell.length_b   1.000
_cell.length_c   1.000
_cell.angle_alpha   90.00
_cell.angle_beta   90.00
_cell.angle_gamma   90.00
#
_symmetry.space_group_name_H-M   'P 1'
#
loop_
_entity.id
_entity.type
_entity.pdbx_description
1 polymer ?
#
loop_
_entity_poly.entity_id
_entity_poly.type
_entity_poly.pdbx_seq_one_letter_code
_entity_poly.pdbx_strand_id
1 'polypeptide(L)'
;MERLLRAAAAKRGWTEEQINGLLGLIYEHVGYLYNHGHALQLARRAYEQACLKVNPSTVGAFFAEVLNNGGSTHYGLGAAVEEARQWGVVILGPSVQSTEDRYVVEDDPPELERKPAVGAVRVPLNAIRGLSPGAARHILRARKAFGAFDNLLDFCRKVDRDRVTRQDLLLLIKLGAFAWTGLSRSQLALAEQYYAGASDLLRAMDRDPNRAGTIPVDLLEANAGAVQTEEWPPEVTAA
;
A
#
# COMPACT_ATOMS: atom_id res chain seq x y z
N MET A 1 -22.27 -37.13 36.19
CA MET A 1 -22.36 -35.69 36.53
C MET A 1 -23.66 -35.37 37.27
N GLU A 2 -24.82 -35.67 36.69
CA GLU A 2 -26.13 -35.39 37.28
C GLU A 2 -26.32 -35.91 38.72
N ARG A 3 -25.98 -37.18 39.00
CA ARG A 3 -26.07 -37.78 40.35
C ARG A 3 -25.31 -36.98 41.41
N LEU A 4 -24.13 -36.46 41.07
CA LEU A 4 -23.29 -35.68 42.00
C LEU A 4 -23.89 -34.30 42.24
N LEU A 5 -24.47 -33.68 41.21
CA LEU A 5 -25.09 -32.36 41.27
C LEU A 5 -26.37 -32.39 42.12
N ARG A 6 -27.23 -33.38 41.92
CA ARG A 6 -28.43 -33.61 42.75
C ARG A 6 -28.07 -33.80 44.22
N ALA A 7 -27.07 -34.63 44.52
CA ALA A 7 -26.61 -34.87 45.90
C ALA A 7 -26.01 -33.62 46.56
N ALA A 8 -25.27 -32.78 45.81
CA ALA A 8 -24.71 -31.53 46.31
C ALA A 8 -25.77 -30.46 46.55
N ALA A 9 -26.76 -30.34 45.66
CA ALA A 9 -27.86 -29.38 45.78
C ALA A 9 -28.81 -29.74 46.94
N ALA A 10 -29.11 -31.02 47.15
CA ALA A 10 -29.89 -31.49 48.29
C ALA A 10 -29.22 -31.14 49.63
N LYS A 11 -27.88 -31.28 49.73
CA LYS A 11 -27.11 -30.85 50.91
C LYS A 11 -27.16 -29.34 51.17
N ARG A 12 -27.44 -28.54 50.12
CA ARG A 12 -27.60 -27.07 50.21
C ARG A 12 -29.06 -26.65 50.42
N GLY A 13 -29.99 -27.60 50.60
CA GLY A 13 -31.41 -27.31 50.87
C GLY A 13 -32.24 -26.90 49.65
N TRP A 14 -31.81 -27.25 48.44
CA TRP A 14 -32.55 -26.92 47.21
C TRP A 14 -33.74 -27.88 47.01
N THR A 15 -34.86 -27.37 46.51
CA THR A 15 -36.04 -28.19 46.18
C THR A 15 -35.81 -29.00 44.90
N GLU A 16 -36.51 -30.12 44.73
CA GLU A 16 -36.40 -30.92 43.50
C GLU A 16 -36.75 -30.12 42.23
N GLU A 17 -37.72 -29.22 42.33
CA GLU A 17 -38.12 -28.34 41.24
C GLU A 17 -36.98 -27.40 40.82
N GLN A 18 -36.26 -26.80 41.77
CA GLN A 18 -35.08 -25.98 41.49
C GLN A 18 -33.95 -26.77 40.84
N ILE A 19 -33.72 -28.01 41.30
CA ILE A 19 -32.69 -28.89 40.76
C ILE A 19 -33.02 -29.33 39.33
N ASN A 20 -34.27 -29.71 39.08
CA ASN A 20 -34.74 -30.08 37.74
C ASN A 20 -34.71 -28.89 36.79
N GLY A 21 -35.07 -27.68 37.25
CA GLY A 21 -34.93 -26.44 36.48
C GLY A 21 -33.48 -26.14 36.07
N LEU A 22 -32.54 -26.22 37.01
CA LEU A 22 -31.11 -26.03 36.72
C LEU A 22 -30.58 -27.07 35.73
N LEU A 23 -30.94 -28.34 35.90
CA LEU A 23 -30.52 -29.41 34.98
C LEU A 23 -31.11 -29.21 33.59
N GLY A 24 -32.38 -28.81 33.50
CA GLY A 24 -33.01 -28.43 32.23
C GLY A 24 -32.24 -27.34 31.50
N LEU A 25 -31.87 -26.26 32.21
CA LEU A 25 -31.05 -25.18 31.65
C LEU A 25 -29.67 -25.69 31.18
N ILE A 26 -29.00 -26.52 31.97
CA ILE A 26 -27.70 -27.09 31.58
C ILE A 26 -27.86 -27.91 30.30
N TYR A 27 -28.85 -28.80 30.22
CA TYR A 27 -29.07 -29.65 29.05
C TYR A 27 -29.45 -28.85 27.80
N GLU A 28 -30.22 -27.79 27.95
CA GLU A 28 -30.58 -26.88 26.86
C GLU A 28 -29.35 -26.12 26.33
N HIS A 29 -28.45 -25.68 27.21
CA HIS A 29 -27.36 -24.77 26.83
C HIS A 29 -26.02 -25.46 26.56
N VAL A 30 -25.83 -26.71 26.96
CA VAL A 30 -24.52 -27.40 26.88
C VAL A 30 -23.94 -27.42 25.46
N GLY A 31 -24.80 -27.45 24.44
CA GLY A 31 -24.40 -27.44 23.03
C GLY A 31 -23.79 -26.11 22.55
N TYR A 32 -24.00 -25.02 23.29
CA TYR A 32 -23.55 -23.66 22.93
C TYR A 32 -22.58 -23.07 23.96
N LEU A 33 -22.17 -23.84 24.97
CA LEU A 33 -21.18 -23.37 25.96
C LEU A 33 -19.83 -23.17 25.28
N TYR A 34 -19.25 -22.00 25.47
CA TYR A 34 -17.92 -21.67 24.97
C TYR A 34 -16.89 -21.69 26.11
N ASN A 35 -15.65 -22.05 25.79
CA ASN A 35 -14.57 -21.99 26.77
C ASN A 35 -14.28 -20.52 27.13
N HIS A 36 -14.59 -20.15 28.38
CA HIS A 36 -14.42 -18.77 28.86
C HIS A 36 -12.98 -18.26 28.72
N GLY A 37 -11.97 -19.11 28.96
CA GLY A 37 -10.56 -18.71 28.82
C GLY A 37 -10.19 -18.38 27.37
N HIS A 38 -10.69 -19.14 26.40
CA HIS A 38 -10.48 -18.84 24.99
C HIS A 38 -11.20 -17.57 24.56
N ALA A 39 -12.47 -17.41 24.97
CA ALA A 39 -13.25 -16.20 24.71
C ALA A 39 -12.59 -14.95 25.29
N LEU A 40 -12.07 -15.01 26.51
CA LEU A 40 -11.42 -13.88 27.16
C LEU A 40 -10.18 -13.41 26.40
N GLN A 41 -9.33 -14.34 25.94
CA GLN A 41 -8.13 -13.97 25.18
C GLN A 41 -8.48 -13.36 23.82
N LEU A 42 -9.47 -13.91 23.13
CA LEU A 42 -9.97 -13.33 21.87
C LEU A 42 -10.57 -11.93 22.09
N ALA A 43 -11.40 -11.76 23.12
CA ALA A 43 -12.00 -10.48 23.46
C ALA A 43 -10.94 -9.42 23.79
N ARG A 44 -9.90 -9.81 24.53
CA ARG A 44 -8.78 -8.91 24.84
C ARG A 44 -8.05 -8.45 23.58
N ARG A 45 -7.74 -9.35 22.64
CA ARG A 45 -7.08 -8.97 21.37
C ARG A 45 -7.95 -8.08 20.50
N ALA A 46 -9.24 -8.40 20.40
CA ALA A 46 -10.20 -7.57 19.67
C ALA A 46 -10.30 -6.16 20.29
N TYR A 47 -10.31 -6.07 21.62
CA TYR A 47 -10.33 -4.80 22.34
C TYR A 47 -9.04 -4.00 22.12
N GLU A 48 -7.86 -4.63 22.19
CA GLU A 48 -6.57 -4.00 21.90
C GLU A 48 -6.53 -3.42 20.48
N GLN A 49 -7.00 -4.18 19.48
CA GLN A 49 -7.09 -3.72 18.09
C GLN A 49 -8.08 -2.56 17.92
N ALA A 50 -9.25 -2.63 18.57
CA ALA A 50 -10.23 -1.56 18.55
C ALA A 50 -9.67 -0.25 19.15
N CYS A 51 -8.89 -0.35 20.24
CA CYS A 51 -8.24 0.81 20.85
C CYS A 51 -7.24 1.48 19.89
N LEU A 52 -6.44 0.69 19.16
CA LEU A 52 -5.50 1.21 18.17
C LEU A 52 -6.20 1.89 16.99
N LYS A 53 -7.34 1.34 16.58
CA LYS A 53 -8.12 1.87 15.46
C LYS A 53 -8.84 3.17 15.78
N VAL A 54 -9.33 3.33 17.02
CA VAL A 54 -10.05 4.53 17.46
C VAL A 54 -9.11 5.70 17.78
N ASN A 55 -7.87 5.41 18.20
CA ASN A 55 -6.91 6.45 18.55
C ASN A 55 -6.33 7.13 17.28
N PRO A 56 -6.50 8.45 17.12
CA PRO A 56 -5.98 9.20 15.98
C PRO A 56 -4.49 9.02 15.73
N SER A 57 -3.68 8.90 16.78
CA SER A 57 -2.23 8.77 16.64
C SER A 57 -1.77 7.39 16.18
N THR A 58 -2.62 6.37 16.28
CA THR A 58 -2.27 4.98 15.95
C THR A 58 -3.04 4.42 14.76
N VAL A 59 -4.12 5.07 14.33
CA VAL A 59 -4.99 4.56 13.25
C VAL A 59 -4.23 4.36 11.93
N GLY A 60 -3.32 5.29 11.59
CA GLY A 60 -2.47 5.15 10.39
C GLY A 60 -1.59 3.91 10.45
N ALA A 61 -0.91 3.69 11.58
CA ALA A 61 -0.06 2.52 11.79
C ALA A 61 -0.86 1.22 11.80
N PHE A 62 -2.05 1.23 12.41
CA PHE A 62 -2.97 0.10 12.40
C PHE A 62 -3.31 -0.31 10.96
N PHE A 63 -3.74 0.64 10.11
CA PHE A 63 -4.09 0.32 8.72
C PHE A 63 -2.87 -0.04 7.88
N ALA A 64 -1.70 0.57 8.10
CA ALA A 64 -0.46 0.16 7.42
C ALA A 64 -0.15 -1.32 7.67
N GLU A 65 -0.27 -1.79 8.91
CA GLU A 65 -0.05 -3.21 9.24
C GLU A 65 -1.14 -4.13 8.70
N VAL A 66 -2.42 -3.72 8.73
CA VAL A 66 -3.51 -4.49 8.11
C VAL A 66 -3.29 -4.65 6.60
N LEU A 67 -2.85 -3.61 5.92
CA LEU A 67 -2.54 -3.64 4.48
C LEU A 67 -1.29 -4.49 4.19
N ASN A 68 -0.26 -4.42 5.04
CA ASN A 68 0.92 -5.28 4.95
C ASN A 68 0.58 -6.77 5.10
N ASN A 69 -0.45 -7.11 5.89
CA ASN A 69 -0.95 -8.47 6.03
C ASN A 69 -1.86 -8.93 4.87
N GLY A 70 -2.11 -8.06 3.87
CA GLY A 70 -2.99 -8.36 2.74
C GLY A 70 -4.48 -8.24 3.04
N GLY A 71 -4.84 -7.59 4.16
CA GLY A 71 -6.21 -7.49 4.65
C GLY A 71 -6.56 -8.59 5.66
N SER A 72 -7.80 -9.07 5.60
CA SER A 72 -8.29 -10.16 6.44
C SER A 72 -8.50 -11.42 5.62
N THR A 73 -8.59 -12.58 6.30
CA THR A 73 -8.87 -13.87 5.64
C THR A 73 -10.15 -13.84 4.80
N HIS A 74 -11.13 -13.02 5.17
CA HIS A 74 -12.43 -12.93 4.49
C HIS A 74 -12.54 -11.76 3.50
N TYR A 75 -11.79 -10.68 3.73
CA TYR A 75 -11.82 -9.47 2.94
C TYR A 75 -10.40 -9.12 2.48
N GLY A 76 -10.17 -9.11 1.17
CA GLY A 76 -8.87 -8.80 0.60
C GLY A 76 -8.46 -7.34 0.75
N LEU A 77 -7.27 -7.02 0.23
CA LEU A 77 -6.62 -5.71 0.33
C LEU A 77 -7.53 -4.53 -0.04
N GLY A 78 -8.32 -4.64 -1.12
CA GLY A 78 -9.21 -3.56 -1.56
C GLY A 78 -10.26 -3.16 -0.51
N ALA A 79 -10.81 -4.11 0.23
CA ALA A 79 -11.75 -3.82 1.30
C ALA A 79 -11.07 -3.12 2.50
N ALA A 80 -9.83 -3.52 2.82
CA ALA A 80 -9.04 -2.86 3.86
C ALA A 80 -8.66 -1.43 3.47
N VAL A 81 -8.39 -1.16 2.18
CA VAL A 81 -8.15 0.19 1.65
C VAL A 81 -9.40 1.06 1.78
N GLU A 82 -10.58 0.53 1.43
CA GLU A 82 -11.83 1.27 1.60
C GLU A 82 -12.17 1.52 3.07
N GLU A 83 -11.92 0.55 3.94
CA GLU A 83 -12.07 0.73 5.38
C GLU A 83 -11.14 1.82 5.92
N ALA A 84 -9.87 1.83 5.53
CA ALA A 84 -8.92 2.87 5.91
C ALA A 84 -9.43 4.27 5.50
N ARG A 85 -9.95 4.40 4.27
CA ARG A 85 -10.55 5.64 3.76
C ARG A 85 -11.77 6.08 4.58
N GLN A 86 -12.64 5.15 4.96
CA GLN A 86 -13.80 5.45 5.81
C GLN A 86 -13.40 5.93 7.20
N TRP A 87 -12.27 5.45 7.72
CA TRP A 87 -11.68 5.90 8.99
C TRP A 87 -10.87 7.20 8.88
N GLY A 88 -10.88 7.86 7.71
CA GLY A 88 -10.19 9.13 7.50
C GLY A 88 -8.68 8.99 7.30
N VAL A 89 -8.19 7.78 6.98
CA VAL A 89 -6.79 7.54 6.59
C VAL A 89 -6.65 7.75 5.08
N VAL A 90 -5.71 8.60 4.69
CA VAL A 90 -5.42 8.87 3.29
C VAL A 90 -4.43 7.83 2.77
N ILE A 91 -4.80 7.15 1.68
CA ILE A 91 -3.89 6.22 1.00
C ILE A 91 -3.17 6.98 -0.11
N LEU A 92 -1.88 7.23 0.11
CA LEU A 92 -1.01 7.95 -0.83
C LEU A 92 -0.52 7.01 -1.92
N GLY A 93 -0.44 7.53 -3.14
CA GLY A 93 0.18 6.83 -4.26
C GLY A 93 1.65 6.52 -4.01
N PRO A 94 2.23 5.59 -4.78
CA PRO A 94 3.66 5.31 -4.71
C PRO A 94 4.46 6.57 -5.08
N SER A 95 5.66 6.70 -4.51
CA SER A 95 6.66 7.74 -4.80
C SER A 95 8.04 7.10 -4.81
N VAL A 96 8.81 7.28 -5.88
CA VAL A 96 10.17 6.70 -5.94
C VAL A 96 11.10 7.27 -4.85
N GLN A 97 10.77 8.43 -4.29
CA GLN A 97 11.59 9.12 -3.30
C GLN A 97 11.30 8.68 -1.86
N SER A 98 10.03 8.49 -1.50
CA SER A 98 9.60 8.21 -0.12
C SER A 98 9.04 6.80 0.09
N THR A 99 8.65 6.08 -0.96
CA THR A 99 8.07 4.74 -0.80
C THR A 99 9.10 3.70 -0.40
N GLU A 100 8.74 2.82 0.55
CA GLU A 100 9.54 1.66 0.97
C GLU A 100 9.00 0.33 0.37
N ASP A 101 9.49 -0.80 0.86
CA ASP A 101 9.06 -2.14 0.45
C ASP A 101 7.75 -2.63 1.12
N ARG A 102 7.21 -1.84 2.05
CA ARG A 102 5.96 -2.13 2.78
C ARG A 102 5.12 -0.86 2.92
N TYR A 103 3.84 -1.01 3.25
CA TYR A 103 2.99 0.12 3.62
C TYR A 103 3.59 0.80 4.85
N VAL A 104 3.81 2.10 4.76
CA VAL A 104 4.43 2.93 5.80
C VAL A 104 3.55 4.14 6.04
N VAL A 105 3.45 4.54 7.31
CA VAL A 105 2.78 5.77 7.73
C VAL A 105 3.67 6.95 7.40
N GLU A 106 3.08 8.00 6.84
CA GLU A 106 3.76 9.26 6.56
C GLU A 106 3.12 10.37 7.39
N ASP A 107 3.96 11.00 8.21
CA ASP A 107 3.58 12.14 9.04
C ASP A 107 3.65 13.41 8.18
N ASP A 108 2.56 14.19 8.15
CA ASP A 108 2.41 15.42 7.37
C ASP A 108 2.90 15.35 5.89
N PRO A 109 2.29 14.51 5.04
CA PRO A 109 2.61 14.51 3.63
C PRO A 109 2.26 15.87 3.00
N PRO A 110 3.09 16.44 2.12
CA PRO A 110 2.77 17.67 1.40
C PRO A 110 1.49 17.53 0.55
N GLU A 111 1.12 16.31 0.15
CA GLU A 111 -0.14 16.01 -0.52
C GLU A 111 -1.38 16.14 0.38
N LEU A 112 -1.19 16.27 1.70
CA LEU A 112 -2.23 16.31 2.73
C LEU A 112 -2.68 17.73 3.09
N GLU A 113 -2.01 18.79 2.61
CA GLU A 113 -2.35 20.21 2.89
C GLU A 113 -3.80 20.59 2.55
N ARG A 114 -4.52 19.73 1.81
CA ARG A 114 -5.87 19.97 1.29
C ARG A 114 -6.97 19.13 1.94
N LYS A 115 -6.66 18.22 2.88
CA LYS A 115 -7.68 17.37 3.53
C LYS A 115 -7.42 17.18 5.03
N PRO A 116 -8.44 17.30 5.90
CA PRO A 116 -8.33 16.81 7.26
C PRO A 116 -8.19 15.29 7.20
N ALA A 117 -7.00 14.77 7.51
CA ALA A 117 -6.77 13.34 7.63
C ALA A 117 -6.27 13.00 9.02
N VAL A 118 -6.68 11.82 9.49
CA VAL A 118 -6.26 11.30 10.80
C VAL A 118 -4.91 10.57 10.68
N GLY A 119 -4.49 10.24 9.47
CA GLY A 119 -3.17 9.73 9.13
C GLY A 119 -3.03 9.49 7.62
N ALA A 120 -1.81 9.25 7.16
CA ALA A 120 -1.54 8.93 5.76
C ALA A 120 -0.68 7.66 5.65
N VAL A 121 -0.99 6.80 4.69
CA VAL A 121 -0.28 5.54 4.44
C VAL A 121 0.13 5.50 2.98
N ARG A 122 1.43 5.32 2.72
CA ARG A 122 1.98 5.26 1.38
C ARG A 122 2.01 3.84 0.85
N VAL A 123 1.53 3.66 -0.38
CA VAL A 123 1.55 2.37 -1.09
C VAL A 123 3.00 2.00 -1.44
N PRO A 124 3.45 0.76 -1.15
CA PRO A 124 4.78 0.30 -1.48
C PRO A 124 4.96 0.00 -2.97
N LEU A 125 6.19 0.13 -3.47
CA LEU A 125 6.47 -0.09 -4.91
C LEU A 125 6.20 -1.54 -5.33
N ASN A 126 6.30 -2.50 -4.41
CA ASN A 126 6.02 -3.91 -4.67
C ASN A 126 4.52 -4.24 -4.77
N ALA A 127 3.63 -3.37 -4.29
CA ALA A 127 2.18 -3.54 -4.43
C ALA A 127 1.68 -3.10 -5.81
N ILE A 128 2.53 -2.47 -6.63
CA ILE A 128 2.16 -2.01 -7.97
C ILE A 128 2.00 -3.21 -8.91
N ARG A 129 0.78 -3.44 -9.35
CA ARG A 129 0.47 -4.46 -10.36
C ARG A 129 1.07 -4.08 -11.71
N GLY A 130 1.80 -5.02 -12.32
CA GLY A 130 2.39 -4.83 -13.65
C GLY A 130 3.81 -4.27 -13.64
N LEU A 131 4.37 -3.96 -12.46
CA LEU A 131 5.78 -3.63 -12.33
C LEU A 131 6.65 -4.89 -12.46
N SER A 132 7.74 -4.80 -13.22
CA SER A 132 8.64 -5.93 -13.48
C SER A 132 9.19 -6.56 -12.19
N PRO A 133 9.35 -7.89 -12.15
CA PRO A 133 9.92 -8.58 -11.00
C PRO A 133 11.29 -8.03 -10.64
N GLY A 134 11.44 -7.52 -9.41
CA GLY A 134 12.70 -6.97 -8.92
C GLY A 134 12.96 -5.50 -9.28
N ALA A 135 12.13 -4.86 -10.11
CA ALA A 135 12.23 -3.43 -10.41
C ALA A 135 12.10 -2.58 -9.13
N ALA A 136 11.06 -2.84 -8.32
CA ALA A 136 10.87 -2.17 -7.02
C ALA A 136 12.10 -2.31 -6.12
N ARG A 137 12.63 -3.53 -5.97
CA ARG A 137 13.82 -3.80 -5.16
C ARG A 137 15.07 -3.10 -5.71
N HIS A 138 15.19 -3.02 -7.03
CA HIS A 138 16.30 -2.33 -7.69
C HIS A 138 16.25 -0.82 -7.45
N ILE A 139 15.06 -0.21 -7.59
CA ILE A 139 14.85 1.22 -7.30
C ILE A 139 15.20 1.54 -5.84
N LEU A 140 14.72 0.75 -4.89
CA LEU A 140 15.02 0.93 -3.47
C LEU A 140 16.53 0.78 -3.17
N ARG A 141 17.21 -0.17 -3.82
CA ARG A 141 18.66 -0.33 -3.70
C ARG A 141 19.42 0.84 -4.31
N ALA A 142 19.01 1.32 -5.48
CA ALA A 142 19.62 2.49 -6.12
C ALA A 142 19.47 3.73 -5.24
N ARG A 143 18.29 3.96 -4.65
CA ARG A 143 18.06 5.07 -3.70
C ARG A 143 18.96 4.96 -2.46
N LYS A 144 19.11 3.74 -1.89
CA LYS A 144 20.01 3.51 -0.75
C LYS A 144 21.49 3.72 -1.09
N ALA A 145 21.91 3.40 -2.32
CA ALA A 145 23.30 3.50 -2.74
C ALA A 145 23.68 4.92 -3.19
N PHE A 146 22.79 5.63 -3.87
CA PHE A 146 23.08 6.90 -4.55
C PHE A 146 22.32 8.10 -3.96
N GLY A 147 21.52 7.89 -2.91
CA GLY A 147 20.71 8.93 -2.29
C GLY A 147 19.41 9.23 -3.05
N ALA A 148 18.80 10.37 -2.74
CA ALA A 148 17.60 10.84 -3.41
C ALA A 148 17.86 11.11 -4.92
N PHE A 149 16.77 11.17 -5.67
CA PHE A 149 16.80 11.50 -7.10
C PHE A 149 16.51 12.99 -7.27
N ASP A 150 17.30 13.68 -8.10
CA ASP A 150 17.14 15.12 -8.30
C ASP A 150 16.12 15.46 -9.40
N ASN A 151 16.00 14.59 -10.40
CA ASN A 151 15.06 14.72 -11.51
C ASN A 151 14.90 13.35 -12.22
N LEU A 152 14.02 13.30 -13.22
CA LEU A 152 13.78 12.08 -13.99
C LEU A 152 15.05 11.54 -14.68
N LEU A 153 15.94 12.43 -15.15
CA LEU A 153 17.19 12.06 -15.78
C LEU A 153 18.14 11.36 -14.80
N ASP A 154 18.31 11.95 -13.61
CA ASP A 154 19.13 11.40 -12.54
C ASP A 154 18.61 10.03 -12.09
N PHE A 155 17.28 9.87 -11.98
CA PHE A 155 16.67 8.56 -11.78
C PHE A 155 17.05 7.57 -12.89
N CYS A 156 16.93 7.95 -14.16
CA CYS A 156 17.28 7.09 -15.29
C CYS A 156 18.77 6.73 -15.37
N ARG A 157 19.65 7.54 -14.77
CA ARG A 157 21.10 7.29 -14.71
C ARG A 157 21.48 6.36 -13.56
N LYS A 158 20.85 6.54 -12.40
CA LYS A 158 21.10 5.75 -11.17
C LYS A 158 20.42 4.37 -11.22
N VAL A 159 19.32 4.26 -11.97
CA VAL A 159 18.53 3.02 -12.11
C VAL A 159 18.83 2.35 -13.45
N ASP A 160 19.05 1.05 -13.38
CA ASP A 160 19.41 0.23 -14.55
C ASP A 160 18.18 -0.03 -15.41
N ARG A 161 18.26 0.36 -16.70
CA ARG A 161 17.20 0.22 -17.70
C ARG A 161 16.89 -1.24 -18.05
N ASP A 162 17.82 -2.16 -17.80
CA ASP A 162 17.58 -3.60 -18.04
C ASP A 162 16.69 -4.20 -16.94
N ARG A 163 16.66 -3.57 -15.75
CA ARG A 163 15.86 -3.99 -14.60
C ARG A 163 14.58 -3.20 -14.43
N VAL A 164 14.57 -1.95 -14.87
CA VAL A 164 13.39 -1.08 -14.89
C VAL A 164 13.11 -0.72 -16.33
N THR A 165 12.17 -1.46 -16.91
CA THR A 165 11.83 -1.33 -18.33
C THR A 165 11.14 0.01 -18.60
N ARG A 166 11.06 0.36 -19.88
CA ARG A 166 10.26 1.51 -20.33
C ARG A 166 8.80 1.42 -19.89
N GLN A 167 8.21 0.22 -19.91
CA GLN A 167 6.83 0.01 -19.46
C GLN A 167 6.69 0.29 -17.96
N ASP A 168 7.67 -0.13 -17.16
CA ASP A 168 7.70 0.16 -15.72
C ASP A 168 7.78 1.66 -15.45
N LEU A 169 8.62 2.37 -16.21
CA LEU A 169 8.80 3.81 -16.03
C LEU A 169 7.52 4.56 -16.40
N LEU A 170 6.87 4.23 -17.51
CA LEU A 170 5.57 4.79 -17.89
C LEU A 170 4.49 4.46 -16.86
N LEU A 171 4.47 3.25 -16.30
CA LEU A 171 3.54 2.86 -15.24
C LEU A 171 3.74 3.70 -13.97
N LEU A 172 4.99 3.89 -13.54
CA LEU A 172 5.34 4.73 -12.40
C LEU A 172 4.94 6.20 -12.63
N ILE A 173 5.10 6.71 -13.86
CA ILE A 173 4.62 8.04 -14.24
C ILE A 173 3.09 8.13 -14.15
N LYS A 174 2.35 7.13 -14.67
CA LYS A 174 0.87 7.08 -14.57
C LYS A 174 0.41 7.16 -13.12
N LEU A 175 1.03 6.37 -12.26
CA LEU A 175 0.72 6.30 -10.83
C LEU A 175 1.16 7.54 -10.04
N GLY A 176 1.84 8.49 -10.67
CA GLY A 176 2.28 9.73 -10.03
C GLY A 176 3.53 9.59 -9.17
N ALA A 177 4.33 8.53 -9.36
CA ALA A 177 5.51 8.26 -8.52
C ALA A 177 6.64 9.30 -8.64
N PHE A 178 6.53 10.19 -9.62
CA PHE A 178 7.46 11.29 -9.89
C PHE A 178 6.87 12.67 -9.59
N ALA A 179 5.78 12.76 -8.83
CA ALA A 179 5.15 14.05 -8.48
C ALA A 179 6.11 15.03 -7.80
N TRP A 180 7.13 14.53 -7.09
CA TRP A 180 8.20 15.33 -6.47
C TRP A 180 9.03 16.16 -7.46
N THR A 181 9.00 15.82 -8.76
CA THR A 181 9.69 16.60 -9.81
C THR A 181 8.98 17.91 -10.14
N GLY A 182 7.72 18.08 -9.73
CA GLY A 182 6.88 19.24 -10.09
C GLY A 182 6.40 19.24 -11.56
N LEU A 183 6.75 18.23 -12.35
CA LEU A 183 6.34 18.10 -13.75
C LEU A 183 5.01 17.34 -13.86
N SER A 184 4.21 17.69 -14.86
CA SER A 184 2.98 16.95 -15.15
C SER A 184 3.30 15.53 -15.65
N ARG A 185 2.35 14.59 -15.48
CA ARG A 185 2.51 13.21 -15.98
C ARG A 185 2.79 13.18 -17.47
N SER A 186 2.18 14.07 -18.23
CA SER A 186 2.32 14.16 -19.68
C SER A 186 3.68 14.73 -20.10
N GLN A 187 4.20 15.73 -19.37
CA GLN A 187 5.58 16.21 -19.55
C GLN A 187 6.62 15.12 -19.25
N LEU A 188 6.41 14.35 -18.17
CA LEU A 188 7.29 13.24 -17.80
C LEU A 188 7.25 12.11 -18.84
N ALA A 189 6.08 11.76 -19.34
CA ALA A 189 5.92 10.74 -20.38
C ALA A 189 6.58 11.17 -21.70
N LEU A 190 6.47 12.44 -22.06
CA LEU A 190 7.14 12.99 -23.22
C LEU A 190 8.68 13.02 -23.05
N ALA A 191 9.17 13.45 -21.88
CA ALA A 191 10.59 13.40 -21.57
C ALA A 191 11.15 11.98 -21.66
N GLU A 192 10.43 10.98 -21.16
CA GLU A 192 10.78 9.57 -21.31
C GLU A 192 10.91 9.15 -22.78
N GLN A 193 9.95 9.54 -23.64
CA GLN A 193 9.98 9.25 -25.08
C GLN A 193 11.20 9.85 -25.76
N TYR A 194 11.53 11.11 -25.44
CA TYR A 194 12.72 11.78 -25.97
C TYR A 194 14.01 11.08 -25.53
N TYR A 195 14.14 10.71 -24.26
CA TYR A 195 15.33 10.00 -23.77
C TYR A 195 15.48 8.60 -24.35
N ALA A 196 14.38 7.87 -24.51
CA ALA A 196 14.39 6.57 -25.15
C ALA A 196 14.87 6.70 -26.62
N GLY A 197 14.30 7.64 -27.37
CA GLY A 197 14.71 7.91 -28.75
C GLY A 197 16.19 8.31 -28.87
N ALA A 198 16.66 9.21 -28.01
CA ALA A 198 18.07 9.61 -27.98
C ALA A 198 19.01 8.43 -27.62
N SER A 199 18.63 7.61 -26.64
CA SER A 199 19.42 6.43 -26.26
C SER A 199 19.49 5.38 -27.36
N ASP A 200 18.42 5.17 -28.11
CA ASP A 200 18.40 4.23 -29.22
C ASP A 200 19.23 4.73 -30.40
N LEU A 201 19.19 6.03 -30.67
CA LEU A 201 20.07 6.68 -31.66
C LEU A 201 21.55 6.53 -31.28
N LEU A 202 21.92 6.79 -30.02
CA LEU A 202 23.29 6.62 -29.53
C LEU A 202 23.76 5.17 -29.66
N ARG A 203 22.93 4.19 -29.30
CA ARG A 203 23.22 2.76 -29.47
C ARG A 203 23.35 2.36 -30.94
N ALA A 204 22.59 2.99 -31.83
CA ALA A 204 22.71 2.77 -33.27
C ALA A 204 24.01 3.35 -33.82
N MET A 205 24.44 4.53 -33.34
CA MET A 205 25.72 5.14 -33.67
C MET A 205 26.91 4.31 -33.20
N ASP A 206 26.85 3.74 -31.99
CA ASP A 206 27.90 2.83 -31.48
C ASP A 206 28.03 1.56 -32.32
N ARG A 207 26.95 1.09 -32.94
CA ARG A 207 26.96 -0.08 -33.82
C ARG A 207 27.43 0.22 -35.24
N ASP A 208 27.23 1.45 -35.73
CA ASP A 208 27.63 1.88 -37.07
C ASP A 208 28.03 3.38 -37.08
N PRO A 209 29.33 3.68 -36.84
CA PRO A 209 29.82 5.06 -36.72
C PRO A 209 29.63 5.90 -37.99
N ASN A 210 29.49 5.25 -39.15
CA ASN A 210 29.36 5.93 -40.45
C ASN A 210 27.91 6.27 -40.81
N ARG A 211 26.94 5.88 -39.97
CA ARG A 211 25.52 6.16 -40.17
C ARG A 211 25.03 7.46 -39.53
N ALA A 212 25.95 8.33 -39.10
CA ALA A 212 25.71 9.62 -38.45
C ALA A 212 25.13 10.69 -39.39
N GLY A 213 24.08 10.34 -40.14
CA GLY A 213 23.30 11.26 -40.96
C GLY A 213 22.04 11.71 -40.22
N THR A 214 21.96 13.02 -39.96
CA THR A 214 20.80 13.77 -39.43
C THR A 214 20.32 13.35 -38.05
N ILE A 215 20.92 13.95 -37.02
CA ILE A 215 20.22 14.21 -35.75
C ILE A 215 19.14 15.25 -36.09
N PRO A 216 17.83 14.97 -35.92
CA PRO A 216 16.83 16.02 -35.96
C PRO A 216 17.19 17.05 -34.88
N VAL A 217 17.59 18.26 -35.29
CA VAL A 217 17.99 19.34 -34.37
C VAL A 217 16.81 19.75 -33.46
N ASP A 218 15.57 19.44 -33.86
CA ASP A 218 14.36 19.54 -33.04
C ASP A 218 14.39 18.69 -31.75
N LEU A 219 15.26 17.67 -31.64
CA LEU A 219 15.40 16.85 -30.42
C LEU A 219 16.13 17.56 -29.27
N LEU A 220 16.95 18.57 -29.56
CA LEU A 220 17.72 19.34 -28.57
C LEU A 220 17.02 20.66 -28.19
N GLU A 221 16.13 21.18 -29.05
CA GLU A 221 15.41 22.43 -28.83
C GLU A 221 14.01 22.25 -28.21
N ALA A 222 13.58 21.00 -27.97
CA ALA A 222 12.32 20.70 -27.29
C ALA A 222 12.37 21.12 -25.82
N ASN A 223 12.13 22.40 -25.56
CA ASN A 223 11.86 22.97 -24.25
C ASN A 223 10.71 22.19 -23.61
N ALA A 224 11.01 21.30 -22.65
CA ALA A 224 9.99 20.57 -21.89
C ALA A 224 9.00 21.50 -21.16
N GLY A 225 9.37 22.77 -20.97
CA GLY A 225 8.50 23.82 -20.42
C GLY A 225 7.48 24.41 -21.40
N ALA A 226 7.55 24.11 -22.71
CA ALA A 226 6.70 24.74 -23.73
C ALA A 226 5.73 23.78 -24.43
N VAL A 227 5.81 22.47 -24.18
CA VAL A 227 4.89 21.52 -24.82
C VAL A 227 3.58 21.48 -24.04
N GLN A 228 2.53 22.09 -24.60
CA GLN A 228 1.17 21.87 -24.12
C GLN A 228 0.79 20.42 -24.40
N THR A 229 0.85 19.59 -23.36
CA THR A 229 0.44 18.20 -23.42
C THR A 229 -0.83 18.01 -22.61
N GLU A 230 -1.87 17.42 -23.20
CA GLU A 230 -3.07 17.01 -22.47
C GLU A 230 -2.68 16.16 -21.26
N GLU A 231 -3.18 16.54 -20.08
CA GLU A 231 -2.86 15.83 -18.85
C GLU A 231 -3.45 14.43 -18.90
N TRP A 232 -2.63 13.42 -18.58
CA TRP A 232 -3.13 12.06 -18.47
C TRP A 232 -4.22 12.01 -17.39
N PRO A 233 -5.40 11.45 -17.70
CA PRO A 233 -6.47 11.35 -16.71
C PRO A 233 -5.94 10.56 -15.50
N PRO A 234 -6.34 10.92 -14.26
CA PRO A 234 -5.96 10.21 -13.06
C PRO A 234 -6.69 8.87 -13.02
N GLU A 235 -6.30 7.94 -13.89
CA GLU A 235 -6.82 6.59 -13.87
C GLU A 235 -5.85 5.66 -13.15
N VAL A 236 -6.46 4.89 -12.25
CA VAL A 236 -5.88 3.80 -11.47
C VAL A 236 -5.10 4.27 -10.25
N THR A 237 -5.87 4.49 -9.17
CA THR A 237 -5.35 4.19 -7.83
C THR A 237 -4.85 2.75 -7.87
N ALA A 238 -3.57 2.54 -7.53
CA ALA A 238 -3.02 1.20 -7.37
C ALA A 238 -3.92 0.45 -6.37
N ALA A 239 -4.70 -0.50 -6.89
CA ALA A 239 -5.58 -1.39 -6.15
C ALA A 239 -5.23 -2.83 -6.54
#